data_AF-A0A553L5Z4-F1
#
_entry.id   AF-A0A553L5Z4-F1
#
_cell.length_a   1.000
_cell.length_b   1.000
_cell.length_c   1.000
_cell.angle_alpha   90.00
_cell.angle_beta   90.00
_cell.angle_gamma   90.00
#
_symmetry.space_group_name_H-M   'P 1'
#
loop_
_entity.id
_entity.type
_entity.pdbx_description
1 polymer ?
#
loop_
_entity_poly.entity_id
_entity_poly.type
_entity_poly.pdbx_seq_one_letter_code
_entity_poly.pdbx_strand_id
1 'polypeptide(L)'
;MYLRNTKIALFMLTSLGLSACGNSQSPALTEEPALTAEDAKKFIDDAQAELAALQLPAAQAEWAYQTYINQDTAAVTAHLSGKLTARASELAKESAKFNNVEVDPDTRRKLNLMRNGLVMPAPADEAKAARLSQLGSELGGMYGSGKYCRSEDECFRLTEMANIMATERDHELLLEMWEGWRQVSPPMKELFAEQAELANEGAKELGLADVSELWRGSYDMPADAFAAELDRLWGQVQPFYEALHCHVRAELGEQYGEDVVSQDKPIPAHLLGNMWGQTWGNIYDIVKPEEKLDVIDVTAALAQHDYDEVKMVKQAESFFSSLGFEPLPETFWQRSQFSQPADRDVVCHASAWNIDSKDDLRIKMCIQKTGEEFAVIHHELGHNYYQRAYNHLPLLYQGSANDGFHEAIGDTIALSITPKYLKQIGLVDQVPDASNDIGMLLKLALDKIAFVPFGLLVDQWRWKVLSGEVTPEQYNTAWWELREKYQGLMAPVERPADAFDPGAKYHVPANTPYTRYFLAHILQFQFHKSLCEIAGDEGPVHRCSIYGSAEAGKALNDMLELGQSKTWQEALQTLTGKDQMDATAILDYFAPLKGWLDEQNKDRQCGW
;
A
#
# COMPACT_ATOMS: atom_id res chain seq x y z
N MET A 1 73.11 -23.01 -2.80
CA MET A 1 74.28 -23.50 -2.03
C MET A 1 73.79 -24.66 -1.18
N TYR A 2 74.28 -25.87 -1.48
CA TYR A 2 74.16 -27.17 -0.78
C TYR A 2 72.76 -27.73 -0.44
N LEU A 3 72.18 -28.73 -1.13
CA LEU A 3 72.54 -30.16 -1.33
C LEU A 3 72.73 -30.98 -0.04
N ARG A 4 71.80 -31.93 0.21
CA ARG A 4 72.01 -33.41 0.31
C ARG A 4 70.88 -34.05 1.14
N ASN A 5 70.06 -34.92 0.54
CA ASN A 5 70.26 -36.37 0.37
C ASN A 5 70.42 -37.14 1.70
N THR A 6 69.47 -38.03 2.00
CA THR A 6 69.81 -39.44 2.22
C THR A 6 68.71 -40.34 1.65
N LYS A 7 69.15 -41.39 0.98
CA LYS A 7 68.38 -42.34 0.17
C LYS A 7 68.58 -43.74 0.78
N ILE A 8 67.55 -44.57 0.62
CA ILE A 8 67.57 -46.05 0.49
C ILE A 8 67.63 -46.88 1.78
N ALA A 9 66.56 -47.66 2.00
CA ALA A 9 66.68 -49.08 2.26
C ALA A 9 65.53 -49.81 1.52
N LEU A 10 65.92 -50.61 0.53
CA LEU A 10 65.09 -51.49 -0.28
C LEU A 10 65.11 -52.87 0.39
N PHE A 11 63.97 -53.47 0.70
CA PHE A 11 63.87 -54.90 1.01
C PHE A 11 62.79 -55.55 0.14
N MET A 12 63.19 -56.62 -0.52
CA MET A 12 62.41 -57.43 -1.45
C MET A 12 61.47 -58.42 -0.73
N LEU A 13 60.32 -58.63 -1.37
CA LEU A 13 59.49 -59.83 -1.49
C LEU A 13 59.22 -60.70 -0.25
N THR A 14 57.94 -60.75 0.12
CA THR A 14 57.22 -62.04 0.22
C THR A 14 55.74 -61.84 -0.12
N SER A 15 55.33 -62.41 -1.25
CA SER A 15 53.95 -62.64 -1.64
C SER A 15 53.36 -63.79 -0.82
N LEU A 16 52.36 -63.49 0.00
CA LEU A 16 51.43 -64.47 0.58
C LEU A 16 50.02 -63.93 0.36
N GLY A 17 49.31 -64.59 -0.56
CA GLY A 17 47.92 -64.32 -0.84
C GLY A 17 47.06 -64.67 0.36
N LEU A 18 46.33 -63.67 0.85
CA LEU A 18 45.12 -63.85 1.64
C LEU A 18 44.01 -63.14 0.88
N SER A 19 43.18 -63.95 0.24
CA SER A 19 41.89 -63.54 -0.30
C SER A 19 41.02 -63.04 0.86
N ALA A 20 41.02 -61.73 1.08
CA ALA A 20 39.97 -61.05 1.81
C ALA A 20 39.20 -60.21 0.79
N CYS A 21 38.05 -60.72 0.36
CA CYS A 21 37.00 -59.90 -0.25
C CYS A 21 36.49 -58.95 0.84
N GLY A 22 37.24 -57.87 1.07
CA GLY A 22 36.78 -56.71 1.81
C GLY A 22 35.78 -55.99 0.93
N ASN A 23 34.51 -56.16 1.25
CA ASN A 23 33.40 -55.46 0.65
C ASN A 23 33.60 -53.95 0.88
N SER A 24 34.21 -53.26 -0.08
CA SER A 24 34.24 -51.78 -0.11
C SER A 24 32.82 -51.30 -0.40
N GLN A 25 31.96 -51.36 0.62
CA GLN A 25 30.75 -50.56 0.65
C GLN A 25 31.23 -49.11 0.71
N SER A 26 31.06 -48.40 -0.41
CA SER A 26 30.92 -46.94 -0.38
C SER A 26 29.99 -46.60 0.80
N PRO A 27 30.31 -45.60 1.63
CA PRO A 27 29.37 -45.14 2.63
C PRO A 27 28.08 -44.83 1.88
N ALA A 28 27.02 -45.58 2.20
CA ALA A 28 25.70 -45.29 1.69
C ALA A 28 25.44 -43.83 2.07
N LEU A 29 25.28 -42.98 1.06
CA LEU A 29 24.68 -41.67 1.25
C LEU A 29 23.33 -41.98 1.89
N THR A 30 23.22 -41.78 3.20
CA THR A 30 21.95 -41.78 3.88
C THR A 30 21.14 -40.68 3.23
N GLU A 31 20.19 -41.04 2.35
CA GLU A 31 19.16 -40.12 1.88
C GLU A 31 18.55 -39.48 3.12
N GLU A 32 18.61 -38.16 3.21
CA GLU A 32 17.89 -37.46 4.26
C GLU A 32 16.41 -37.88 4.20
N PRO A 33 15.77 -38.18 5.34
CA PRO A 33 14.37 -38.56 5.35
C PRO A 33 13.55 -37.46 4.67
N ALA A 34 12.68 -37.85 3.74
CA ALA A 34 11.80 -36.91 3.05
C ALA A 34 10.92 -36.18 4.07
N LEU A 35 10.83 -34.85 3.95
CA LEU A 35 9.99 -34.02 4.81
C LEU A 35 8.52 -34.45 4.71
N THR A 36 7.86 -34.54 5.86
CA THR A 36 6.48 -34.99 5.99
C THR A 36 5.54 -33.83 6.33
N ALA A 37 4.23 -34.08 6.29
CA ALA A 37 3.24 -33.12 6.74
C ALA A 37 3.36 -32.75 8.23
N GLU A 38 3.83 -33.69 9.06
CA GLU A 38 4.07 -33.45 10.47
C GLU A 38 5.28 -32.53 10.69
N ASP A 39 6.34 -32.72 9.89
CA ASP A 39 7.51 -31.83 9.91
C ASP A 39 7.12 -30.40 9.53
N ALA A 40 6.22 -30.23 8.54
CA ALA A 40 5.72 -28.93 8.13
C ALA A 40 4.92 -28.22 9.23
N LYS A 41 4.05 -28.96 9.93
CA LYS A 41 3.30 -28.43 11.09
C LYS A 41 4.22 -28.00 12.21
N LYS A 42 5.15 -28.90 12.58
CA LYS A 42 6.15 -28.61 13.60
C LYS A 42 6.97 -27.36 13.24
N PHE A 43 7.42 -27.26 12.00
CA PHE A 43 8.15 -26.08 11.51
C PHE A 43 7.33 -24.81 11.68
N ILE A 44 6.05 -24.80 11.28
CA ILE A 44 5.16 -23.64 11.40
C ILE A 44 4.93 -23.24 12.86
N ASP A 45 4.71 -24.21 13.75
CA ASP A 45 4.47 -23.95 15.17
C ASP A 45 5.73 -23.38 15.84
N ASP A 46 6.90 -23.97 15.57
CA ASP A 46 8.18 -23.47 16.07
C ASP A 46 8.46 -22.05 15.52
N ALA A 47 8.26 -21.84 14.22
CA ALA A 47 8.47 -20.54 13.56
C ALA A 47 7.57 -19.44 14.14
N GLN A 48 6.30 -19.72 14.38
CA GLN A 48 5.38 -18.77 15.00
C GLN A 48 5.79 -18.43 16.43
N ALA A 49 6.22 -19.42 17.21
CA ALA A 49 6.69 -19.18 18.58
C ALA A 49 7.95 -18.30 18.60
N GLU A 50 8.90 -18.56 17.69
CA GLU A 50 10.11 -17.76 17.54
C GLU A 50 9.81 -16.32 17.11
N LEU A 51 8.96 -16.14 16.09
CA LEU A 51 8.57 -14.81 15.62
C LEU A 51 7.80 -14.02 16.68
N ALA A 52 6.87 -14.66 17.40
CA ALA A 52 6.14 -14.01 18.49
C ALA A 52 7.08 -13.51 19.59
N ALA A 53 8.13 -14.27 19.92
CA ALA A 53 9.12 -13.88 20.93
C ALA A 53 9.98 -12.69 20.49
N LEU A 54 10.22 -12.53 19.18
CA LEU A 54 10.98 -11.42 18.61
C LEU A 54 10.11 -10.18 18.34
N GLN A 55 8.84 -10.37 18.01
CA GLN A 55 7.94 -9.31 17.55
C GLN A 55 7.64 -8.28 18.65
N LEU A 56 7.29 -8.72 19.86
CA LEU A 56 6.97 -7.81 20.95
C LEU A 56 8.10 -6.81 21.27
N PRO A 57 9.35 -7.25 21.55
CA PRO A 57 10.43 -6.29 21.82
C PRO A 57 10.76 -5.41 20.61
N ALA A 58 10.65 -5.93 19.37
CA ALA A 58 10.84 -5.12 18.17
C ALA A 58 9.76 -4.04 18.03
N ALA A 59 8.49 -4.38 18.20
CA ALA A 59 7.36 -3.44 18.15
C ALA A 59 7.45 -2.38 19.26
N GLN A 60 7.87 -2.76 20.47
CA GLN A 60 8.10 -1.81 21.57
C GLN A 60 9.25 -0.84 21.26
N ALA A 61 10.35 -1.33 20.70
CA ALA A 61 11.48 -0.51 20.31
C ALA A 61 11.12 0.44 19.16
N GLU A 62 10.38 -0.04 18.17
CA GLU A 62 9.90 0.78 17.06
C GLU A 62 8.94 1.87 17.56
N TRP A 63 7.97 1.51 18.41
CA TRP A 63 7.10 2.51 19.05
C TRP A 63 7.90 3.57 19.81
N ALA A 64 8.91 3.15 20.58
CA ALA A 64 9.77 4.06 21.32
C ALA A 64 10.54 4.99 20.37
N TYR A 65 11.10 4.49 19.28
CA TYR A 65 11.77 5.32 18.27
C TYR A 65 10.80 6.31 17.62
N GLN A 66 9.65 5.85 17.17
CA GLN A 66 8.62 6.65 16.51
C GLN A 66 8.08 7.78 17.40
N THR A 67 8.10 7.60 18.71
CA THR A 67 7.60 8.57 19.71
C THR A 67 8.69 9.27 20.51
N TYR A 68 9.97 8.89 20.37
CA TYR A 68 11.14 9.49 21.02
C TYR A 68 12.36 9.34 20.09
N ILE A 69 12.42 10.11 19.01
CA ILE A 69 13.49 10.01 18.02
C ILE A 69 14.81 10.50 18.63
N ASN A 70 15.79 9.62 18.77
CA ASN A 70 17.17 9.94 19.13
C ASN A 70 18.12 8.81 18.69
N GLN A 71 19.43 8.99 18.90
CA GLN A 71 20.44 8.01 18.49
C GLN A 71 20.27 6.64 19.15
N ASP A 72 19.90 6.60 20.43
CA ASP A 72 19.78 5.35 21.18
C ASP A 72 18.53 4.57 20.76
N THR A 73 17.38 5.25 20.64
CA THR A 73 16.13 4.60 20.19
C THR A 73 16.24 4.13 18.75
N ALA A 74 16.90 4.90 17.87
CA ALA A 74 17.21 4.49 16.49
C ALA A 74 18.08 3.21 16.46
N ALA A 75 19.13 3.15 17.28
CA ALA A 75 20.01 1.99 17.33
C ALA A 75 19.29 0.74 17.88
N VAL A 76 18.45 0.91 18.91
CA VAL A 76 17.69 -0.19 19.52
C VAL A 76 16.63 -0.74 18.56
N THR A 77 15.85 0.11 17.89
CA THR A 77 14.88 -0.36 16.89
C THR A 77 15.57 -1.02 15.71
N ALA A 78 16.65 -0.43 15.17
CA ALA A 78 17.39 -1.01 14.05
C ALA A 78 17.91 -2.42 14.37
N HIS A 79 18.42 -2.63 15.59
CA HIS A 79 18.90 -3.94 16.03
C HIS A 79 17.77 -4.97 16.21
N LEU A 80 16.67 -4.60 16.86
CA LEU A 80 15.57 -5.54 17.16
C LEU A 80 14.72 -5.84 15.92
N SER A 81 14.38 -4.82 15.14
CA SER A 81 13.70 -4.98 13.86
C SER A 81 14.59 -5.75 12.87
N GLY A 82 15.91 -5.48 12.85
CA GLY A 82 16.86 -6.23 12.04
C GLY A 82 16.88 -7.73 12.36
N LYS A 83 16.85 -8.10 13.66
CA LYS A 83 16.74 -9.50 14.08
C LYS A 83 15.43 -10.16 13.66
N LEU A 84 14.31 -9.46 13.85
CA LEU A 84 12.99 -9.96 13.45
C LEU A 84 12.93 -10.19 11.93
N THR A 85 13.32 -9.18 11.14
CA THR A 85 13.31 -9.27 9.67
C THR A 85 14.26 -10.34 9.15
N ALA A 86 15.47 -10.44 9.71
CA ALA A 86 16.42 -11.49 9.32
C ALA A 86 15.84 -12.88 9.58
N ARG A 87 15.28 -13.12 10.79
CA ARG A 87 14.70 -14.42 11.12
C ARG A 87 13.44 -14.73 10.30
N ALA A 88 12.57 -13.75 10.08
CA ALA A 88 11.41 -13.91 9.21
C ALA A 88 11.82 -14.28 7.77
N SER A 89 12.91 -13.68 7.26
CA SER A 89 13.44 -14.00 5.94
C SER A 89 14.04 -15.41 5.86
N GLU A 90 14.79 -15.83 6.87
CA GLU A 90 15.29 -17.20 6.96
C GLU A 90 14.14 -18.21 6.97
N LEU A 91 13.13 -17.99 7.82
CA LEU A 91 11.96 -18.86 7.92
C LEU A 91 11.17 -18.91 6.61
N ALA A 92 10.99 -17.78 5.92
CA ALA A 92 10.35 -17.75 4.59
C ALA A 92 11.12 -18.58 3.55
N LYS A 93 12.46 -18.58 3.59
CA LYS A 93 13.28 -19.46 2.73
C LYS A 93 13.22 -20.92 3.15
N GLU A 94 13.24 -21.19 4.45
CA GLU A 94 13.12 -22.55 5.00
C GLU A 94 11.77 -23.19 4.64
N SER A 95 10.70 -22.38 4.60
CA SER A 95 9.35 -22.84 4.23
C SER A 95 9.29 -23.37 2.79
N ALA A 96 10.17 -22.90 1.90
CA ALA A 96 10.26 -23.37 0.51
C ALA A 96 10.64 -24.86 0.41
N LYS A 97 11.29 -25.45 1.44
CA LYS A 97 11.58 -26.88 1.51
C LYS A 97 10.30 -27.74 1.53
N PHE A 98 9.19 -27.16 1.97
CA PHE A 98 7.88 -27.82 2.04
C PHE A 98 6.99 -27.53 0.82
N ASN A 99 7.49 -26.86 -0.23
CA ASN A 99 6.72 -26.52 -1.43
C ASN A 99 6.04 -27.75 -2.06
N ASN A 100 6.74 -28.88 -2.12
CA ASN A 100 6.27 -30.13 -2.74
C ASN A 100 5.75 -31.17 -1.72
N VAL A 101 5.62 -30.80 -0.45
CA VAL A 101 5.09 -31.69 0.59
C VAL A 101 3.57 -31.57 0.62
N GLU A 102 2.87 -32.69 0.44
CA GLU A 102 1.41 -32.73 0.59
C GLU A 102 1.04 -32.49 2.07
N VAL A 103 0.23 -31.47 2.33
CA VAL A 103 -0.19 -31.04 3.67
C VAL A 103 -1.68 -30.67 3.64
N ASP A 104 -2.31 -30.56 4.82
CA ASP A 104 -3.69 -30.04 4.89
C ASP A 104 -3.78 -28.54 4.51
N PRO A 105 -4.98 -28.04 4.16
CA PRO A 105 -5.15 -26.67 3.69
C PRO A 105 -4.68 -25.57 4.66
N ASP A 106 -4.85 -25.76 5.97
CA ASP A 106 -4.42 -24.79 6.99
C ASP A 106 -2.89 -24.70 7.02
N THR A 107 -2.22 -25.85 7.02
CA THR A 107 -0.76 -25.94 6.96
C THR A 107 -0.23 -25.31 5.65
N ARG A 108 -0.86 -25.60 4.50
CA ARG A 108 -0.48 -25.02 3.21
C ARG A 108 -0.61 -23.50 3.23
N ARG A 109 -1.70 -22.96 3.79
CA ARG A 109 -1.93 -21.52 3.88
C ARG A 109 -0.84 -20.82 4.71
N LYS A 110 -0.51 -21.34 5.89
CA LYS A 110 0.55 -20.78 6.74
C LYS A 110 1.94 -20.81 6.07
N LEU A 111 2.28 -21.89 5.38
CA LEU A 111 3.52 -21.97 4.58
C LEU A 111 3.54 -20.89 3.49
N ASN A 112 2.42 -20.73 2.77
CA ASN A 112 2.31 -19.73 1.71
C ASN A 112 2.39 -18.30 2.25
N LEU A 113 1.73 -17.99 3.38
CA LEU A 113 1.80 -16.66 4.00
C LEU A 113 3.23 -16.33 4.45
N MET A 114 3.94 -17.30 5.03
CA MET A 114 5.34 -17.11 5.40
C MET A 114 6.24 -16.86 4.18
N ARG A 115 6.03 -17.63 3.11
CA ARG A 115 6.78 -17.48 1.85
C ARG A 115 6.50 -16.15 1.15
N ASN A 116 5.22 -15.75 1.10
CA ASN A 116 4.73 -14.56 0.42
C ASN A 116 5.00 -13.27 1.21
N GLY A 117 5.40 -13.36 2.48
CA GLY A 117 5.72 -12.21 3.32
C GLY A 117 6.96 -11.40 2.90
N LEU A 118 7.77 -11.91 1.96
CA LEU A 118 8.93 -11.20 1.43
C LEU A 118 8.56 -10.33 0.24
N VAL A 119 8.84 -9.02 0.33
CA VAL A 119 8.61 -8.09 -0.78
C VAL A 119 9.73 -8.19 -1.81
N MET A 120 10.98 -8.05 -1.38
CA MET A 120 12.18 -8.24 -2.22
C MET A 120 13.00 -9.39 -1.65
N PRO A 121 12.76 -10.64 -2.06
CA PRO A 121 13.46 -11.79 -1.48
C PRO A 121 14.94 -11.76 -1.87
N ALA A 122 15.81 -11.75 -0.86
CA ALA A 122 17.26 -11.82 -1.08
C ALA A 122 17.68 -13.23 -1.53
N PRO A 123 18.68 -13.37 -2.43
CA PRO A 123 19.33 -14.66 -2.70
C PRO A 123 19.98 -15.28 -1.46
N ALA A 124 20.29 -16.57 -1.50
CA ALA A 124 21.01 -17.27 -0.43
C ALA A 124 22.50 -16.89 -0.39
N ASP A 125 23.06 -16.41 -1.50
CA ASP A 125 24.42 -15.87 -1.54
C ASP A 125 24.50 -14.60 -0.67
N GLU A 126 25.34 -14.64 0.37
CA GLU A 126 25.48 -13.57 1.36
C GLU A 126 25.93 -12.24 0.75
N ALA A 127 26.81 -12.27 -0.27
CA ALA A 127 27.31 -11.06 -0.91
C ALA A 127 26.21 -10.41 -1.76
N LYS A 128 25.43 -11.22 -2.48
CA LYS A 128 24.26 -10.75 -3.23
C LYS A 128 23.16 -10.22 -2.31
N ALA A 129 22.89 -10.90 -1.20
CA ALA A 129 21.93 -10.43 -0.20
C ALA A 129 22.35 -9.07 0.40
N ALA A 130 23.64 -8.92 0.75
CA ALA A 130 24.19 -7.65 1.22
C ALA A 130 24.08 -6.55 0.16
N ARG A 131 24.37 -6.87 -1.11
CA ARG A 131 24.23 -5.91 -2.22
C ARG A 131 22.78 -5.48 -2.42
N LEU A 132 21.82 -6.41 -2.37
CA LEU A 132 20.39 -6.10 -2.47
C LEU A 132 19.93 -5.13 -1.36
N SER A 133 20.37 -5.38 -0.13
CA SER A 133 20.09 -4.49 1.01
C SER A 133 20.72 -3.09 0.84
N GLN A 134 21.96 -3.04 0.35
CA GLN A 134 22.64 -1.77 0.03
C GLN A 134 21.89 -0.99 -1.05
N LEU A 135 21.47 -1.65 -2.13
CA LEU A 135 20.70 -1.03 -3.23
C LEU A 135 19.38 -0.42 -2.72
N GLY A 136 18.66 -1.12 -1.84
CA GLY A 136 17.44 -0.57 -1.23
C GLY A 136 17.69 0.70 -0.42
N SER A 137 18.77 0.73 0.35
CA SER A 137 19.16 1.91 1.13
C SER A 137 19.63 3.06 0.23
N GLU A 138 20.39 2.75 -0.83
CA GLU A 138 20.92 3.71 -1.79
C GLU A 138 19.79 4.38 -2.58
N LEU A 139 18.87 3.59 -3.15
CA LEU A 139 17.70 4.08 -3.89
C LEU A 139 16.78 4.93 -3.00
N GLY A 140 16.48 4.47 -1.80
CA GLY A 140 15.70 5.23 -0.82
C GLY A 140 16.38 6.55 -0.43
N GLY A 141 17.70 6.53 -0.22
CA GLY A 141 18.50 7.71 0.09
C GLY A 141 18.56 8.72 -1.06
N MET A 142 18.73 8.25 -2.30
CA MET A 142 18.69 9.09 -3.50
C MET A 142 17.35 9.80 -3.64
N TYR A 143 16.23 9.10 -3.39
CA TYR A 143 14.91 9.70 -3.45
C TYR A 143 14.70 10.73 -2.33
N GLY A 144 14.97 10.33 -1.07
CA GLY A 144 14.72 11.17 0.10
C GLY A 144 15.61 12.41 0.19
N SER A 145 16.81 12.37 -0.39
CA SER A 145 17.72 13.52 -0.47
C SER A 145 17.64 14.30 -1.77
N GLY A 146 16.78 13.86 -2.70
CA GLY A 146 16.58 14.46 -4.00
C GLY A 146 16.19 15.94 -3.91
N LYS A 147 16.76 16.74 -4.81
CA LYS A 147 16.44 18.16 -4.98
C LYS A 147 16.65 18.58 -6.42
N TYR A 148 15.85 19.55 -6.85
CA TYR A 148 16.05 20.27 -8.10
C TYR A 148 16.69 21.62 -7.81
N CYS A 149 17.68 22.06 -8.60
CA CYS A 149 18.33 23.34 -8.37
C CYS A 149 18.36 24.17 -9.67
N ARG A 150 17.81 25.39 -9.62
CA ARG A 150 17.93 26.38 -10.70
C ARG A 150 19.34 26.96 -10.77
N SER A 151 19.98 27.10 -9.61
CA SER A 151 21.34 27.59 -9.44
C SER A 151 21.97 26.92 -8.20
N GLU A 152 23.24 27.19 -7.92
CA GLU A 152 23.92 26.61 -6.75
C GLU A 152 23.25 26.98 -5.41
N ASP A 153 22.65 28.16 -5.34
CA ASP A 153 22.04 28.72 -4.12
C ASP A 153 20.50 28.56 -4.08
N GLU A 154 19.87 28.16 -5.18
CA GLU A 154 18.41 28.02 -5.28
C GLU A 154 18.03 26.58 -5.64
N CYS A 155 17.70 25.81 -4.60
CA CYS A 155 17.26 24.42 -4.70
C CYS A 155 15.91 24.20 -4.03
N PHE A 156 15.10 23.34 -4.63
CA PHE A 156 13.79 22.93 -4.16
C PHE A 156 13.80 21.44 -3.84
N ARG A 157 13.27 21.08 -2.67
CA ARG A 157 12.97 19.69 -2.31
C ARG A 157 11.54 19.33 -2.70
N LEU A 158 11.26 18.03 -2.77
CA LEU A 158 9.94 17.51 -3.15
C LEU A 158 8.78 18.19 -2.40
N THR A 159 8.88 18.44 -1.10
CA THR A 159 7.80 19.08 -0.33
C THR A 159 7.51 20.50 -0.81
N GLU A 160 8.55 21.29 -1.08
CA GLU A 160 8.41 22.67 -1.60
C GLU A 160 7.80 22.65 -3.00
N MET A 161 8.32 21.77 -3.86
CA MET A 161 7.82 21.59 -5.22
C MET A 161 6.37 21.10 -5.22
N ALA A 162 6.01 20.14 -4.36
CA ALA A 162 4.65 19.62 -4.26
C ALA A 162 3.67 20.70 -3.77
N ASN A 163 4.09 21.58 -2.86
CA ASN A 163 3.28 22.72 -2.45
C ASN A 163 3.03 23.67 -3.63
N ILE A 164 4.08 24.01 -4.40
CA ILE A 164 3.95 24.80 -5.63
C ILE A 164 2.98 24.12 -6.61
N MET A 165 3.14 22.82 -6.85
CA MET A 165 2.26 22.05 -7.73
C MET A 165 0.80 22.08 -7.27
N ALA A 166 0.54 22.17 -5.97
CA ALA A 166 -0.81 22.19 -5.41
C ALA A 166 -1.47 23.58 -5.51
N THR A 167 -0.72 24.65 -5.25
CA THR A 167 -1.29 25.99 -5.04
C THR A 167 -1.16 26.93 -6.23
N GLU A 168 -0.11 26.78 -7.04
CA GLU A 168 0.14 27.69 -8.16
C GLU A 168 -0.70 27.32 -9.39
N ARG A 169 -0.90 28.31 -10.27
CA ARG A 169 -1.69 28.20 -11.51
C ARG A 169 -0.94 28.78 -12.72
N ASP A 170 0.38 28.85 -12.64
CA ASP A 170 1.26 29.23 -13.75
C ASP A 170 1.80 27.95 -14.40
N HIS A 171 1.38 27.66 -15.64
CA HIS A 171 1.74 26.40 -16.30
C HIS A 171 3.25 26.27 -16.57
N GLU A 172 3.99 27.37 -16.77
CA GLU A 172 5.44 27.33 -16.99
C GLU A 172 6.17 26.95 -15.69
N LEU A 173 5.75 27.54 -14.57
CA LEU A 173 6.28 27.20 -13.25
C LEU A 173 5.95 25.75 -12.88
N LEU A 174 4.72 25.30 -13.12
CA LEU A 174 4.30 23.92 -12.87
C LEU A 174 5.10 22.94 -13.73
N LEU A 175 5.35 23.26 -15.00
CA LEU A 175 6.17 22.45 -15.89
C LEU A 175 7.60 22.34 -15.37
N GLU A 176 8.19 23.45 -14.93
CA GLU A 176 9.54 23.48 -14.39
C GLU A 176 9.67 22.59 -13.15
N MET A 177 8.73 22.70 -12.20
CA MET A 177 8.75 21.86 -11.00
C MET A 177 8.56 20.38 -11.37
N TRP A 178 7.65 20.09 -12.29
CA TRP A 178 7.41 18.73 -12.76
C TRP A 178 8.63 18.10 -13.41
N GLU A 179 9.32 18.83 -14.28
CA GLU A 179 10.52 18.36 -14.98
C GLU A 179 11.71 18.29 -14.03
N GLY A 180 11.90 19.31 -13.21
CA GLY A 180 12.99 19.42 -12.25
C GLY A 180 13.02 18.25 -11.28
N TRP A 181 11.86 17.82 -10.76
CA TRP A 181 11.81 16.67 -9.85
C TRP A 181 12.23 15.36 -10.54
N ARG A 182 11.91 15.21 -11.82
CA ARG A 182 12.27 14.03 -12.62
C ARG A 182 13.77 13.94 -12.94
N GLN A 183 14.56 14.99 -12.65
CA GLN A 183 16.03 14.91 -12.77
C GLN A 183 16.67 14.11 -11.64
N VAL A 184 15.94 13.82 -10.56
CA VAL A 184 16.45 13.05 -9.41
C VAL A 184 16.60 11.56 -9.73
N SER A 185 15.81 11.03 -10.66
CA SER A 185 15.68 9.59 -10.86
C SER A 185 16.56 8.93 -11.93
N PRO A 186 17.10 9.59 -12.97
CA PRO A 186 17.97 8.92 -13.95
C PRO A 186 19.13 8.11 -13.33
N PRO A 187 19.84 8.59 -12.29
CA PRO A 187 20.90 7.81 -11.63
C PRO A 187 20.41 6.53 -10.94
N MET A 188 19.11 6.42 -10.64
CA MET A 188 18.52 5.25 -9.98
C MET A 188 18.28 4.09 -10.95
N LYS A 189 18.26 4.35 -12.26
CA LYS A 189 17.81 3.39 -13.28
C LYS A 189 18.57 2.07 -13.25
N GLU A 190 19.90 2.14 -13.29
CA GLU A 190 20.77 0.95 -13.30
C GLU A 190 20.74 0.22 -11.94
N LEU A 191 20.68 0.98 -10.85
CA LEU A 191 20.58 0.43 -9.49
C LEU A 191 19.26 -0.33 -9.31
N PHE A 192 18.15 0.20 -9.85
CA PHE A 192 16.85 -0.44 -9.81
C PHE A 192 16.82 -1.72 -10.65
N ALA A 193 17.47 -1.73 -11.82
CA ALA A 193 17.60 -2.92 -12.65
C ALA A 193 18.40 -4.03 -11.94
N GLU A 194 19.55 -3.70 -11.34
CA GLU A 194 20.36 -4.63 -10.54
C GLU A 194 19.56 -5.19 -9.35
N GLN A 195 18.79 -4.33 -8.68
CA GLN A 195 17.94 -4.73 -7.56
C GLN A 195 16.86 -5.73 -7.97
N ALA A 196 16.20 -5.50 -9.11
CA ALA A 196 15.20 -6.42 -9.66
C ALA A 196 15.82 -7.78 -10.03
N GLU A 197 17.01 -7.78 -10.64
CA GLU A 197 17.74 -9.02 -10.98
C GLU A 197 18.07 -9.85 -9.74
N LEU A 198 18.66 -9.23 -8.71
CA LEU A 198 19.00 -9.90 -7.46
C LEU A 198 17.76 -10.42 -6.73
N ALA A 199 16.68 -9.64 -6.69
CA ALA A 199 15.45 -10.09 -6.04
C ALA A 199 14.78 -11.24 -6.82
N ASN A 200 14.87 -11.26 -8.14
CA ASN A 200 14.38 -12.37 -8.97
C ASN A 200 15.15 -13.67 -8.72
N GLU A 201 16.46 -13.61 -8.45
CA GLU A 201 17.22 -14.78 -8.00
C GLU A 201 16.66 -15.33 -6.68
N GLY A 202 16.38 -14.46 -5.70
CA GLY A 202 15.78 -14.86 -4.43
C GLY A 202 14.36 -15.43 -4.60
N ALA A 203 13.54 -14.88 -5.49
CA ALA A 203 12.22 -15.43 -5.79
C ALA A 203 12.28 -16.87 -6.35
N LYS A 204 13.29 -17.15 -7.19
CA LYS A 204 13.53 -18.50 -7.73
C LYS A 204 13.90 -19.51 -6.65
N GLU A 205 14.66 -19.10 -5.64
CA GLU A 205 14.96 -19.95 -4.48
C GLU A 205 13.71 -20.27 -3.65
N LEU A 206 12.69 -19.41 -3.66
CA LEU A 206 11.37 -19.67 -3.05
C LEU A 206 10.48 -20.59 -3.91
N GLY A 207 10.91 -20.96 -5.11
CA GLY A 207 10.15 -21.79 -6.06
C GLY A 207 9.17 -21.01 -6.94
N LEU A 208 9.42 -19.72 -7.16
CA LEU A 208 8.65 -18.84 -8.05
C LEU A 208 9.48 -18.48 -9.29
N ALA A 209 8.86 -17.99 -10.35
CA ALA A 209 9.55 -17.56 -11.57
C ALA A 209 10.36 -16.28 -11.35
N ASP A 210 9.76 -15.32 -10.62
CA ASP A 210 10.26 -13.97 -10.40
C ASP A 210 9.48 -13.27 -9.27
N VAL A 211 9.86 -12.03 -8.94
CA VAL A 211 9.17 -11.22 -7.92
C VAL A 211 7.76 -10.79 -8.37
N SER A 212 7.50 -10.70 -9.68
CA SER A 212 6.17 -10.39 -10.20
C SER A 212 5.17 -11.50 -9.85
N GLU A 213 5.56 -12.77 -9.97
CA GLU A 213 4.75 -13.90 -9.52
C GLU A 213 4.56 -13.89 -8.00
N LEU A 214 5.60 -13.58 -7.22
CA LEU A 214 5.51 -13.45 -5.76
C LEU A 214 4.44 -12.44 -5.33
N TRP A 215 4.49 -11.24 -5.90
CA TRP A 215 3.56 -10.16 -5.54
C TRP A 215 2.14 -10.49 -5.97
N ARG A 216 1.94 -10.94 -7.21
CA ARG A 216 0.60 -11.28 -7.74
C ARG A 216 0.02 -12.54 -7.09
N GLY A 217 0.87 -13.49 -6.71
CA GLY A 217 0.49 -14.72 -6.01
C GLY A 217 0.12 -14.53 -4.54
N SER A 218 0.26 -13.32 -4.01
CA SER A 218 -0.13 -12.98 -2.62
C SER A 218 -1.65 -12.77 -2.45
N TYR A 219 -2.43 -12.84 -3.52
CA TYR A 219 -3.87 -12.56 -3.53
C TYR A 219 -4.75 -13.81 -3.65
N ASP A 220 -4.33 -14.93 -3.05
CA ASP A 220 -5.11 -16.19 -3.00
C ASP A 220 -5.68 -16.64 -4.38
N MET A 221 -4.96 -16.35 -5.46
CA MET A 221 -5.34 -16.61 -6.85
C MET A 221 -4.09 -16.90 -7.69
N PRO A 222 -4.23 -17.60 -8.83
CA PRO A 222 -3.16 -17.64 -9.82
C PRO A 222 -2.74 -16.23 -10.24
N ALA A 223 -1.42 -15.99 -10.34
CA ALA A 223 -0.86 -14.66 -10.60
C ALA A 223 -1.42 -13.98 -11.86
N ASP A 224 -1.66 -14.74 -12.94
CA ASP A 224 -2.21 -14.20 -14.19
C ASP A 224 -3.72 -13.88 -14.09
N ALA A 225 -4.46 -14.66 -13.28
CA ALA A 225 -5.86 -14.38 -13.03
C ALA A 225 -6.05 -13.08 -12.23
N PHE A 226 -5.12 -12.78 -11.32
CA PHE A 226 -5.15 -11.55 -10.56
C PHE A 226 -4.93 -10.30 -11.44
N ALA A 227 -3.99 -10.35 -12.39
CA ALA A 227 -3.79 -9.25 -13.33
C ALA A 227 -5.05 -8.99 -14.19
N ALA A 228 -5.69 -10.05 -14.68
CA ALA A 228 -6.95 -9.95 -15.42
C ALA A 228 -8.10 -9.40 -14.57
N GLU A 229 -8.15 -9.73 -13.28
CA GLU A 229 -9.14 -9.20 -12.34
C GLU A 229 -8.99 -7.68 -12.16
N LEU A 230 -7.77 -7.16 -12.07
CA LEU A 230 -7.56 -5.71 -11.97
C LEU A 230 -8.03 -4.97 -13.23
N ASP A 231 -7.73 -5.49 -14.43
CA ASP A 231 -8.22 -4.90 -15.69
C ASP A 231 -9.75 -4.98 -15.79
N ARG A 232 -10.39 -6.06 -15.29
CA ARG A 232 -11.85 -6.17 -15.22
C ARG A 232 -12.45 -5.09 -14.32
N LEU A 233 -11.89 -4.90 -13.13
CA LEU A 233 -12.35 -3.88 -12.18
C LEU A 233 -12.16 -2.47 -12.75
N TRP A 234 -11.02 -2.21 -13.40
CA TRP A 234 -10.80 -0.96 -14.11
C TRP A 234 -11.85 -0.72 -15.19
N GLY A 235 -12.16 -1.72 -16.01
CA GLY A 235 -13.19 -1.60 -17.06
C GLY A 235 -14.58 -1.22 -16.53
N GLN A 236 -14.90 -1.54 -15.26
CA GLN A 236 -16.14 -1.08 -14.62
C GLN A 236 -16.11 0.40 -14.22
N VAL A 237 -14.94 0.94 -13.85
CA VAL A 237 -14.77 2.33 -13.42
C VAL A 237 -14.46 3.27 -14.59
N GLN A 238 -13.81 2.76 -15.63
CA GLN A 238 -13.30 3.51 -16.77
C GLN A 238 -14.32 4.50 -17.38
N PRO A 239 -15.59 4.14 -17.64
CA PRO A 239 -16.55 5.09 -18.23
C PRO A 239 -16.84 6.32 -17.35
N PHE A 240 -16.75 6.18 -16.03
CA PHE A 240 -16.88 7.31 -15.12
C PHE A 240 -15.60 8.14 -15.06
N TYR A 241 -14.42 7.49 -15.03
CA TYR A 241 -13.15 8.20 -15.14
C TYR A 241 -13.04 9.00 -16.44
N GLU A 242 -13.45 8.45 -17.58
CA GLU A 242 -13.45 9.15 -18.87
C GLU A 242 -14.34 10.40 -18.86
N ALA A 243 -15.51 10.35 -18.21
CA ALA A 243 -16.37 11.52 -18.03
C ALA A 243 -15.71 12.58 -17.13
N LEU A 244 -15.06 12.15 -16.04
CA LEU A 244 -14.31 13.06 -15.16
C LEU A 244 -13.13 13.70 -15.88
N HIS A 245 -12.33 12.90 -16.59
CA HIS A 245 -11.19 13.34 -17.40
C HIS A 245 -11.62 14.35 -18.46
N CYS A 246 -12.68 14.05 -19.21
CA CYS A 246 -13.21 14.92 -20.25
C CYS A 246 -13.62 16.30 -19.70
N HIS A 247 -14.30 16.31 -18.54
CA HIS A 247 -14.64 17.54 -17.85
C HIS A 247 -13.39 18.31 -17.43
N VAL A 248 -12.47 17.65 -16.70
CA VAL A 248 -11.24 18.28 -16.22
C VAL A 248 -10.38 18.82 -17.37
N ARG A 249 -10.26 18.10 -18.50
CA ARG A 249 -9.51 18.56 -19.68
C ARG A 249 -10.10 19.85 -20.26
N ALA A 250 -11.42 19.94 -20.33
CA ALA A 250 -12.10 21.12 -20.84
C ALA A 250 -11.89 22.33 -19.93
N GLU A 251 -12.11 22.19 -18.62
CA GLU A 251 -11.90 23.27 -17.65
C GLU A 251 -10.42 23.71 -17.60
N LEU A 252 -9.47 22.78 -17.72
CA LEU A 252 -8.04 23.12 -17.86
C LEU A 252 -7.75 23.85 -19.18
N GLY A 253 -8.44 23.50 -20.26
CA GLY A 253 -8.35 24.22 -21.54
C GLY A 253 -8.88 25.65 -21.46
N GLU A 254 -9.97 25.87 -20.73
CA GLU A 254 -10.50 27.22 -20.46
C GLU A 254 -9.53 28.05 -19.60
N GLN A 255 -8.89 27.41 -18.61
CA GLN A 255 -7.94 28.07 -17.71
C GLN A 255 -6.58 28.39 -18.35
N TYR A 256 -6.01 27.45 -19.11
CA TYR A 256 -4.62 27.53 -19.62
C TYR A 256 -4.53 27.75 -21.13
N GLY A 257 -5.64 27.67 -21.86
CA GLY A 257 -5.70 27.76 -23.32
C GLY A 257 -5.50 26.41 -24.02
N GLU A 258 -6.13 26.25 -25.18
CA GLU A 258 -6.08 24.99 -25.96
C GLU A 258 -4.70 24.69 -26.56
N ASP A 259 -3.84 25.70 -26.71
CA ASP A 259 -2.44 25.51 -27.11
C ASP A 259 -1.63 24.74 -26.06
N VAL A 260 -2.01 24.87 -24.77
CA VAL A 260 -1.40 24.15 -23.65
C VAL A 260 -2.15 22.85 -23.38
N VAL A 261 -3.48 22.88 -23.42
CA VAL A 261 -4.36 21.72 -23.15
C VAL A 261 -5.26 21.46 -24.34
N SER A 262 -4.74 20.68 -25.30
CA SER A 262 -5.49 20.27 -26.50
C SER A 262 -6.72 19.46 -26.11
N GLN A 263 -7.87 19.76 -26.71
CA GLN A 263 -9.15 19.12 -26.37
C GLN A 263 -9.35 17.73 -27.00
N ASP A 264 -8.37 17.27 -27.78
CA ASP A 264 -8.34 15.99 -28.49
C ASP A 264 -7.12 15.13 -28.13
N LYS A 265 -6.35 15.50 -27.11
CA LYS A 265 -5.15 14.77 -26.64
C LYS A 265 -5.20 14.44 -25.15
N PRO A 266 -4.31 13.55 -24.67
CA PRO A 266 -4.09 13.36 -23.24
C PRO A 266 -3.79 14.68 -22.49
N ILE A 267 -4.18 14.78 -21.22
CA ILE A 267 -3.90 15.97 -20.40
C ILE A 267 -2.40 16.03 -20.07
N PRO A 268 -1.73 17.20 -20.19
CA PRO A 268 -0.36 17.36 -19.72
C PRO A 268 -0.23 17.08 -18.22
N ALA A 269 0.62 16.12 -17.84
CA ALA A 269 0.69 15.57 -16.49
C ALA A 269 1.10 16.56 -15.36
N HIS A 270 1.52 17.78 -15.69
CA HIS A 270 1.96 18.81 -14.74
C HIS A 270 0.82 19.73 -14.24
N LEU A 271 -0.38 19.65 -14.83
CA LEU A 271 -1.47 20.60 -14.57
C LEU A 271 -2.51 20.12 -13.54
N LEU A 272 -2.25 18.99 -12.88
CA LEU A 272 -3.25 18.26 -12.11
C LEU A 272 -3.13 18.48 -10.59
N GLY A 273 -2.46 19.54 -10.15
CA GLY A 273 -2.36 19.89 -8.74
C GLY A 273 -1.46 18.96 -7.91
N ASN A 274 -0.76 18.03 -8.55
CA ASN A 274 0.05 17.00 -7.90
C ASN A 274 1.25 16.61 -8.77
N MET A 275 2.42 16.38 -8.14
CA MET A 275 3.69 16.05 -8.81
C MET A 275 3.61 14.87 -9.81
N TRP A 276 2.73 13.90 -9.53
CA TRP A 276 2.52 12.71 -10.36
C TRP A 276 1.17 12.72 -11.08
N GLY A 277 0.30 13.70 -10.82
CA GLY A 277 -1.08 13.70 -11.31
C GLY A 277 -1.87 12.48 -10.85
N GLN A 278 -1.56 11.94 -9.66
CA GLN A 278 -2.23 10.76 -9.09
C GLN A 278 -3.57 11.11 -8.42
N THR A 279 -3.73 12.34 -7.97
CA THR A 279 -4.94 12.88 -7.35
C THR A 279 -5.06 14.33 -7.80
N TRP A 280 -6.28 14.79 -8.03
CA TRP A 280 -6.58 16.06 -8.70
C TRP A 280 -7.37 17.02 -7.80
N GLY A 281 -7.58 16.69 -6.52
CA GLY A 281 -8.36 17.54 -5.60
C GLY A 281 -7.81 18.96 -5.44
N ASN A 282 -6.51 19.16 -5.65
CA ASN A 282 -5.84 20.45 -5.58
C ASN A 282 -6.21 21.42 -6.70
N ILE A 283 -6.86 20.96 -7.78
CA ILE A 283 -7.39 21.82 -8.86
C ILE A 283 -8.91 21.98 -8.79
N TYR A 284 -9.52 21.62 -7.65
CA TYR A 284 -10.96 21.71 -7.47
C TYR A 284 -11.52 23.13 -7.73
N ASP A 285 -10.75 24.17 -7.41
CA ASP A 285 -11.08 25.58 -7.71
C ASP A 285 -11.27 25.86 -9.19
N ILE A 286 -10.56 25.13 -10.06
CA ILE A 286 -10.64 25.26 -11.53
C ILE A 286 -11.88 24.53 -12.06
N VAL A 287 -12.20 23.35 -11.52
CA VAL A 287 -13.15 22.42 -12.16
C VAL A 287 -14.52 22.34 -11.48
N LYS A 288 -14.69 23.01 -10.33
CA LYS A 288 -15.94 23.00 -9.55
C LYS A 288 -17.11 23.59 -10.33
N PRO A 289 -18.36 23.22 -9.99
CA PRO A 289 -19.54 23.91 -10.51
C PRO A 289 -19.49 25.42 -10.20
N GLU A 290 -20.02 26.24 -11.11
CA GLU A 290 -20.13 27.69 -10.92
C GLU A 290 -21.12 28.06 -9.79
N GLU A 291 -22.04 27.16 -9.47
CA GLU A 291 -23.04 27.35 -8.42
C GLU A 291 -22.37 27.45 -7.04
N LYS A 292 -22.88 28.37 -6.21
CA LYS A 292 -22.39 28.51 -4.84
C LYS A 292 -22.77 27.28 -4.03
N LEU A 293 -21.76 26.54 -3.56
CA LEU A 293 -21.92 25.37 -2.71
C LEU A 293 -22.05 25.76 -1.23
N ASP A 294 -23.00 25.16 -0.55
CA ASP A 294 -23.17 25.13 0.90
C ASP A 294 -22.47 23.88 1.45
N VAL A 295 -21.16 24.03 1.71
CA VAL A 295 -20.31 22.95 2.23
C VAL A 295 -20.15 23.12 3.74
N ILE A 296 -20.34 22.04 4.50
CA ILE A 296 -20.07 22.05 5.94
C ILE A 296 -18.58 22.27 6.17
N ASP A 297 -18.27 23.32 6.94
CA ASP A 297 -16.95 23.51 7.51
C ASP A 297 -16.84 22.75 8.83
N VAL A 298 -16.38 21.49 8.74
CA VAL A 298 -16.18 20.63 9.91
C VAL A 298 -15.14 21.23 10.86
N THR A 299 -14.11 21.91 10.35
CA THR A 299 -13.08 22.56 11.18
C THR A 299 -13.70 23.66 12.05
N ALA A 300 -14.51 24.53 11.44
CA ALA A 300 -15.23 25.57 12.18
C ALA A 300 -16.22 24.96 13.19
N ALA A 301 -16.91 23.88 12.83
CA ALA A 301 -17.83 23.19 13.71
C ALA A 301 -17.12 22.55 14.93
N LEU A 302 -15.99 21.87 14.72
CA LEU A 302 -15.14 21.34 15.79
C LEU A 302 -14.71 22.45 16.76
N ALA A 303 -14.29 23.60 16.24
CA ALA A 303 -13.91 24.75 17.05
C ALA A 303 -15.08 25.33 17.84
N GLN A 304 -16.27 25.47 17.24
CA GLN A 304 -17.48 25.97 17.91
C GLN A 304 -17.94 25.06 19.06
N HIS A 305 -17.68 23.75 18.97
CA HIS A 305 -18.03 22.77 19.97
C HIS A 305 -16.87 22.41 20.92
N ASP A 306 -15.80 23.21 20.96
CA ASP A 306 -14.62 23.02 21.82
C ASP A 306 -14.05 21.59 21.71
N TYR A 307 -13.81 21.11 20.49
CA TYR A 307 -13.09 19.86 20.28
C TYR A 307 -11.58 20.05 20.48
N ASP A 308 -10.99 19.21 21.32
CA ASP A 308 -9.55 18.96 21.36
C ASP A 308 -9.23 17.60 20.71
N GLU A 309 -7.94 17.30 20.60
CA GLU A 309 -7.40 16.11 19.96
C GLU A 309 -8.00 14.83 20.56
N VAL A 310 -8.08 14.75 21.90
CA VAL A 310 -8.61 13.57 22.61
C VAL A 310 -10.12 13.45 22.41
N LYS A 311 -10.86 14.57 22.41
CA LYS A 311 -12.30 14.59 22.17
C LYS A 311 -12.64 14.19 20.73
N MET A 312 -11.82 14.55 19.74
CA MET A 312 -11.95 14.04 18.38
C MET A 312 -11.80 12.51 18.33
N VAL A 313 -10.80 11.95 19.04
CA VAL A 313 -10.61 10.49 19.12
C VAL A 313 -11.74 9.79 19.86
N LYS A 314 -12.26 10.36 20.96
CA LYS A 314 -13.44 9.81 21.65
C LYS A 314 -14.69 9.84 20.79
N GLN A 315 -14.87 10.89 19.99
CA GLN A 315 -15.97 10.96 19.05
C GLN A 315 -15.85 9.88 17.97
N ALA A 316 -14.64 9.64 17.46
CA ALA A 316 -14.38 8.54 16.53
C ALA A 316 -14.57 7.16 17.16
N GLU A 317 -14.13 6.93 18.41
CA GLU A 317 -14.42 5.69 19.16
C GLU A 317 -15.93 5.48 19.31
N SER A 318 -16.69 6.55 19.60
CA SER A 318 -18.14 6.47 19.73
C SER A 318 -18.84 6.02 18.45
N PHE A 319 -18.23 6.28 17.28
CA PHE A 319 -18.69 5.74 16.01
C PHE A 319 -18.66 4.21 16.04
N PHE A 320 -17.50 3.62 16.35
CA PHE A 320 -17.36 2.16 16.42
C PHE A 320 -18.19 1.55 17.56
N SER A 321 -18.27 2.21 18.73
CA SER A 321 -19.13 1.74 19.81
C SER A 321 -20.62 1.76 19.44
N SER A 322 -21.06 2.73 18.62
CA SER A 322 -22.45 2.76 18.11
C SER A 322 -22.79 1.58 17.20
N LEU A 323 -21.78 0.99 16.56
CA LEU A 323 -21.89 -0.21 15.74
C LEU A 323 -21.86 -1.50 16.59
N GLY A 324 -21.62 -1.39 17.90
CA GLY A 324 -21.54 -2.54 18.81
C GLY A 324 -20.13 -3.08 19.02
N PHE A 325 -19.07 -2.40 18.55
CA PHE A 325 -17.71 -2.75 18.93
C PHE A 325 -17.43 -2.33 20.38
N GLU A 326 -16.63 -3.14 21.09
CA GLU A 326 -16.19 -2.81 22.44
C GLU A 326 -15.35 -1.50 22.45
N PRO A 327 -15.44 -0.67 23.49
CA PRO A 327 -14.57 0.51 23.64
C PRO A 327 -13.08 0.18 23.59
N LEU A 328 -12.23 1.16 23.29
CA LEU A 328 -10.78 1.03 23.37
C LEU A 328 -10.33 0.85 24.83
N PRO A 329 -9.35 -0.03 25.10
CA PRO A 329 -8.92 -0.31 26.46
C PRO A 329 -8.32 0.93 27.11
N GLU A 330 -8.32 1.02 28.44
CA GLU A 330 -7.74 2.18 29.14
C GLU A 330 -6.26 2.43 28.76
N THR A 331 -5.53 1.35 28.47
CA THR A 331 -4.13 1.40 28.00
C THR A 331 -3.97 2.16 26.68
N PHE A 332 -4.96 2.12 25.78
CA PHE A 332 -4.95 2.89 24.54
C PHE A 332 -4.82 4.39 24.83
N TRP A 333 -5.63 4.90 25.76
CA TRP A 333 -5.64 6.31 26.14
C TRP A 333 -4.39 6.73 26.91
N GLN A 334 -3.80 5.81 27.67
CA GLN A 334 -2.58 6.06 28.44
C GLN A 334 -1.29 6.01 27.59
N ARG A 335 -1.29 5.22 26.50
CA ARG A 335 -0.06 4.88 25.76
C ARG A 335 0.00 5.45 24.35
N SER A 336 -1.12 5.92 23.79
CA SER A 336 -1.15 6.58 22.47
C SER A 336 -0.53 7.98 22.51
N GLN A 337 -0.13 8.47 21.34
CA GLN A 337 0.31 9.85 21.14
C GLN A 337 -0.68 10.57 20.25
N PHE A 338 -1.48 11.47 20.84
CA PHE A 338 -2.53 12.23 20.16
C PHE A 338 -2.07 13.60 19.66
N SER A 339 -0.96 14.12 20.18
CA SER A 339 -0.42 15.43 19.83
C SER A 339 1.10 15.38 19.71
N GLN A 340 1.66 16.35 18.99
CA GLN A 340 3.12 16.52 18.92
C GLN A 340 3.66 17.00 20.28
N PRO A 341 4.55 16.26 20.95
CA PRO A 341 5.19 16.72 22.18
C PRO A 341 6.12 17.91 21.90
N ALA A 342 6.21 18.84 22.85
CA ALA A 342 7.10 20.00 22.73
C ALA A 342 8.56 19.70 23.11
N ASP A 343 8.81 18.58 23.80
CA ASP A 343 10.07 18.24 24.45
C ASP A 343 10.89 17.18 23.70
N ARG A 344 10.39 16.67 22.56
CA ARG A 344 11.05 15.63 21.77
C ARG A 344 10.59 15.57 20.32
N ASP A 345 11.45 15.01 19.48
CA ASP A 345 11.14 14.72 18.08
C ASP A 345 10.38 13.39 17.94
N VAL A 346 9.40 13.38 17.02
CA VAL A 346 8.49 12.25 16.78
C VAL A 346 8.14 12.14 15.29
N VAL A 347 7.70 10.96 14.86
CA VAL A 347 7.11 10.79 13.53
C VAL A 347 5.63 11.17 13.60
N CYS A 348 5.24 12.28 12.96
CA CYS A 348 3.87 12.79 13.04
C CYS A 348 2.85 12.11 12.12
N HIS A 349 3.30 11.38 11.09
CA HIS A 349 2.40 10.66 10.18
C HIS A 349 1.50 9.70 10.96
N ALA A 350 0.20 9.71 10.65
CA ALA A 350 -0.80 8.91 11.32
C ALA A 350 -0.51 7.41 11.18
N SER A 351 -0.78 6.63 12.24
CA SER A 351 -0.61 5.18 12.22
C SER A 351 -1.28 4.54 13.45
N ALA A 352 -1.85 3.34 13.25
CA ALA A 352 -2.45 2.51 14.28
C ALA A 352 -1.63 1.24 14.55
N TRP A 353 -1.45 0.89 15.82
CA TRP A 353 -0.50 -0.13 16.26
C TRP A 353 -1.17 -1.14 17.20
N ASN A 354 -0.84 -2.42 17.03
CA ASN A 354 -1.01 -3.47 18.03
C ASN A 354 0.38 -3.97 18.46
N ILE A 355 0.84 -3.54 19.63
CA ILE A 355 2.24 -3.73 20.04
C ILE A 355 2.52 -5.17 20.50
N ASP A 356 1.54 -5.83 21.10
CA ASP A 356 1.69 -7.16 21.69
C ASP A 356 0.95 -8.25 20.92
N SER A 357 0.40 -7.92 19.75
CA SER A 357 -0.43 -8.83 18.94
C SER A 357 -1.68 -9.33 19.68
N LYS A 358 -2.11 -8.58 20.71
CA LYS A 358 -3.26 -8.88 21.56
C LYS A 358 -4.05 -7.60 21.80
N ASP A 359 -3.82 -6.92 22.93
CA ASP A 359 -4.68 -5.86 23.45
C ASP A 359 -3.95 -4.51 23.65
N ASP A 360 -2.64 -4.43 23.40
CA ASP A 360 -1.87 -3.17 23.48
C ASP A 360 -2.02 -2.35 22.19
N LEU A 361 -3.24 -1.87 21.97
CA LEU A 361 -3.62 -1.01 20.86
C LEU A 361 -3.23 0.45 21.13
N ARG A 362 -2.71 1.13 20.11
CA ARG A 362 -2.30 2.54 20.18
C ARG A 362 -2.52 3.26 18.85
N ILE A 363 -2.66 4.59 18.90
CA ILE A 363 -2.47 5.46 17.73
C ILE A 363 -1.30 6.41 17.96
N LYS A 364 -0.61 6.75 16.88
CA LYS A 364 0.41 7.80 16.85
C LYS A 364 0.06 8.81 15.78
N MET A 365 -0.38 9.99 16.21
CA MET A 365 -0.80 11.09 15.36
C MET A 365 -0.42 12.45 15.99
N CYS A 366 -0.02 13.42 15.17
CA CYS A 366 0.12 14.82 15.61
C CYS A 366 -1.16 15.59 15.23
N ILE A 367 -2.27 15.23 15.88
CA ILE A 367 -3.63 15.65 15.47
C ILE A 367 -3.72 17.17 15.40
N GLN A 368 -4.13 17.67 14.23
CA GLN A 368 -4.60 19.04 14.08
C GLN A 368 -6.12 19.07 14.22
N LYS A 369 -6.68 20.18 14.69
CA LYS A 369 -8.12 20.31 14.97
C LYS A 369 -8.89 20.69 13.71
N THR A 370 -8.77 19.86 12.66
CA THR A 370 -9.36 20.09 11.35
C THR A 370 -10.36 18.99 10.98
N GLY A 371 -11.25 19.28 10.04
CA GLY A 371 -12.16 18.28 9.48
C GLY A 371 -11.46 17.13 8.76
N GLU A 372 -10.29 17.39 8.16
CA GLU A 372 -9.45 16.35 7.54
C GLU A 372 -8.93 15.38 8.60
N GLU A 373 -8.29 15.87 9.65
CA GLU A 373 -7.80 15.04 10.75
C GLU A 373 -8.93 14.31 11.47
N PHE A 374 -10.12 14.91 11.56
CA PHE A 374 -11.30 14.20 12.08
C PHE A 374 -11.61 12.95 11.26
N ALA A 375 -11.50 12.99 9.93
CA ALA A 375 -11.66 11.82 9.07
C ALA A 375 -10.49 10.84 9.21
N VAL A 376 -9.25 11.32 9.27
CA VAL A 376 -8.06 10.47 9.46
C VAL A 376 -8.14 9.70 10.78
N ILE A 377 -8.60 10.31 11.87
CA ILE A 377 -8.78 9.60 13.14
C ILE A 377 -9.76 8.41 13.00
N HIS A 378 -10.87 8.57 12.28
CA HIS A 378 -11.81 7.48 12.04
C HIS A 378 -11.17 6.36 11.20
N HIS A 379 -10.36 6.74 10.20
CA HIS A 379 -9.59 5.79 9.40
C HIS A 379 -8.62 4.98 10.28
N GLU A 380 -7.79 5.64 11.09
CA GLU A 380 -6.80 4.98 11.96
C GLU A 380 -7.45 4.09 13.02
N LEU A 381 -8.58 4.51 13.59
CA LEU A 381 -9.32 3.65 14.51
C LEU A 381 -9.86 2.40 13.79
N GLY A 382 -10.22 2.49 12.50
CA GLY A 382 -10.56 1.32 11.68
C GLY A 382 -9.48 0.25 11.70
N HIS A 383 -8.21 0.64 11.60
CA HIS A 383 -7.06 -0.28 11.73
C HIS A 383 -6.96 -0.90 13.12
N ASN A 384 -7.14 -0.12 14.20
CA ASN A 384 -7.11 -0.68 15.56
C ASN A 384 -8.28 -1.64 15.84
N TYR A 385 -9.47 -1.36 15.33
CA TYR A 385 -10.61 -2.27 15.45
C TYR A 385 -10.42 -3.54 14.63
N TYR A 386 -9.80 -3.47 13.45
CA TYR A 386 -9.39 -4.65 12.69
C TYR A 386 -8.34 -5.46 13.45
N GLN A 387 -7.29 -4.79 13.97
CA GLN A 387 -6.25 -5.40 14.80
C GLN A 387 -6.81 -6.12 16.02
N ARG A 388 -7.85 -5.58 16.65
CA ARG A 388 -8.55 -6.26 17.74
C ARG A 388 -9.31 -7.50 17.25
N ALA A 389 -10.08 -7.36 16.17
CA ALA A 389 -10.97 -8.41 15.71
C ALA A 389 -10.23 -9.74 15.47
N TYR A 390 -9.05 -9.71 14.85
CA TYR A 390 -8.27 -10.92 14.58
C TYR A 390 -7.25 -11.30 15.67
N ASN A 391 -7.18 -10.59 16.80
CA ASN A 391 -6.10 -10.79 17.79
C ASN A 391 -6.09 -12.17 18.47
N HIS A 392 -7.19 -12.91 18.36
CA HIS A 392 -7.36 -14.26 18.87
C HIS A 392 -6.81 -15.33 17.91
N LEU A 393 -6.46 -14.96 16.67
CA LEU A 393 -5.91 -15.87 15.67
C LEU A 393 -4.41 -16.15 15.92
N PRO A 394 -3.89 -17.29 15.43
CA PRO A 394 -2.45 -17.55 15.36
C PRO A 394 -1.70 -16.42 14.66
N LEU A 395 -0.42 -16.20 15.01
CA LEU A 395 0.36 -15.05 14.56
C LEU A 395 0.36 -14.88 13.03
N LEU A 396 0.52 -15.98 12.27
CA LEU A 396 0.53 -15.93 10.80
C LEU A 396 -0.82 -15.53 10.20
N TYR A 397 -1.90 -15.53 10.98
CA TYR A 397 -3.23 -15.09 10.54
C TYR A 397 -3.62 -13.70 11.06
N GLN A 398 -2.77 -13.05 11.87
CA GLN A 398 -3.00 -11.71 12.39
C GLN A 398 -2.65 -10.64 11.35
N GLY A 399 -3.47 -10.55 10.32
CA GLY A 399 -3.39 -9.54 9.27
C GLY A 399 -4.73 -9.41 8.58
N SER A 400 -4.88 -8.42 7.70
CA SER A 400 -6.06 -8.30 6.85
C SER A 400 -6.05 -9.34 5.74
N ALA A 401 -7.23 -9.67 5.21
CA ALA A 401 -7.38 -10.71 4.20
C ALA A 401 -6.47 -10.53 2.97
N ASN A 402 -6.23 -9.29 2.55
CA ASN A 402 -5.07 -8.85 1.77
C ASN A 402 -4.74 -7.39 2.12
N ASP A 403 -3.69 -6.80 1.53
CA ASP A 403 -3.27 -5.43 1.83
C ASP A 403 -4.28 -4.37 1.36
N GLY A 404 -5.04 -4.63 0.29
CA GLY A 404 -6.16 -3.78 -0.14
C GLY A 404 -7.31 -3.71 0.88
N PHE A 405 -7.61 -4.82 1.58
CA PHE A 405 -8.60 -4.83 2.66
C PHE A 405 -8.16 -3.94 3.82
N HIS A 406 -6.87 -3.95 4.18
CA HIS A 406 -6.36 -3.15 5.28
C HIS A 406 -6.70 -1.66 5.07
N GLU A 407 -6.28 -1.14 3.93
CA GLU A 407 -6.46 0.26 3.55
C GLU A 407 -7.95 0.60 3.31
N ALA A 408 -8.76 -0.35 2.84
CA ALA A 408 -10.17 -0.13 2.56
C ALA A 408 -11.00 0.11 3.83
N ILE A 409 -10.73 -0.57 4.95
CA ILE A 409 -11.58 -0.49 6.15
C ILE A 409 -11.63 0.93 6.70
N GLY A 410 -10.48 1.56 6.91
CA GLY A 410 -10.42 2.93 7.41
C GLY A 410 -11.16 3.90 6.48
N ASP A 411 -10.98 3.75 5.17
CA ASP A 411 -11.65 4.57 4.17
C ASP A 411 -13.17 4.34 4.10
N THR A 412 -13.65 3.09 4.24
CA THR A 412 -15.09 2.78 4.35
C THR A 412 -15.72 3.52 5.52
N ILE A 413 -15.07 3.54 6.68
CA ILE A 413 -15.57 4.26 7.85
C ILE A 413 -15.59 5.77 7.57
N ALA A 414 -14.54 6.30 6.93
CA ALA A 414 -14.47 7.71 6.55
C ALA A 414 -15.61 8.13 5.58
N LEU A 415 -16.07 7.25 4.68
CA LEU A 415 -17.22 7.50 3.81
C LEU A 415 -18.54 7.69 4.59
N SER A 416 -18.64 7.16 5.81
CA SER A 416 -19.80 7.36 6.69
C SER A 416 -19.77 8.68 7.47
N ILE A 417 -18.72 9.50 7.32
CA ILE A 417 -18.63 10.85 7.90
C ILE A 417 -19.41 11.84 7.02
N THR A 418 -20.69 11.59 6.88
CA THR A 418 -21.60 12.40 6.05
C THR A 418 -22.22 13.54 6.87
N PRO A 419 -22.80 14.56 6.21
CA PRO A 419 -23.60 15.57 6.91
C PRO A 419 -24.69 15.00 7.82
N LYS A 420 -25.26 13.83 7.47
CA LYS A 420 -26.23 13.09 8.31
C LYS A 420 -25.58 12.66 9.63
N TYR A 421 -24.39 12.06 9.59
CA TYR A 421 -23.62 11.71 10.78
C TYR A 421 -23.27 12.93 11.63
N LEU A 422 -22.71 13.97 11.00
CA LEU A 422 -22.31 15.21 11.70
C LEU A 422 -23.50 15.84 12.45
N LYS A 423 -24.70 15.78 11.88
CA LYS A 423 -25.92 16.21 12.56
C LYS A 423 -26.32 15.29 13.71
N GLN A 424 -26.24 13.97 13.52
CA GLN A 424 -26.58 12.98 14.57
C GLN A 424 -25.72 13.12 15.82
N ILE A 425 -24.44 13.47 15.66
CA ILE A 425 -23.51 13.71 16.78
C ILE A 425 -23.60 15.15 17.33
N GLY A 426 -24.49 15.98 16.78
CA GLY A 426 -24.70 17.36 17.20
C GLY A 426 -23.55 18.30 16.88
N LEU A 427 -22.72 17.99 15.88
CA LEU A 427 -21.64 18.86 15.42
C LEU A 427 -22.15 19.93 14.44
N VAL A 428 -23.24 19.65 13.73
CA VAL A 428 -23.94 20.61 12.87
C VAL A 428 -25.45 20.55 13.08
N ASP A 429 -26.15 21.66 12.84
CA ASP A 429 -27.60 21.76 13.06
C ASP A 429 -28.44 21.19 11.91
N GLN A 430 -27.92 21.28 10.68
CA GLN A 430 -28.66 20.95 9.46
C GLN A 430 -27.84 20.16 8.46
N VAL A 431 -28.54 19.32 7.69
CA VAL A 431 -27.97 18.58 6.55
C VAL A 431 -28.17 19.45 5.31
N PRO A 432 -27.12 19.77 4.54
CA PRO A 432 -27.24 20.53 3.29
C PRO A 432 -28.16 19.83 2.28
N ASP A 433 -28.84 20.64 1.46
CA ASP A 433 -29.70 20.13 0.39
C ASP A 433 -28.91 19.30 -0.64
N ALA A 434 -29.59 18.37 -1.31
CA ALA A 434 -29.02 17.53 -2.36
C ALA A 434 -28.40 18.31 -3.51
N SER A 435 -28.81 19.55 -3.75
CA SER A 435 -28.17 20.44 -4.72
C SER A 435 -26.67 20.65 -4.45
N ASN A 436 -26.21 20.47 -3.21
CA ASN A 436 -24.80 20.65 -2.83
C ASN A 436 -23.94 19.40 -3.04
N ASP A 437 -24.56 18.26 -3.35
CA ASP A 437 -23.85 16.98 -3.45
C ASP A 437 -22.84 16.97 -4.60
N ILE A 438 -23.17 17.58 -5.74
CA ILE A 438 -22.32 17.56 -6.93
C ILE A 438 -20.93 18.11 -6.63
N GLY A 439 -20.87 19.24 -5.93
CA GLY A 439 -19.60 19.86 -5.56
C GLY A 439 -18.75 18.97 -4.65
N MET A 440 -19.36 18.36 -3.63
CA MET A 440 -18.66 17.45 -2.70
C MET A 440 -18.23 16.16 -3.39
N LEU A 441 -19.11 15.58 -4.21
CA LEU A 441 -18.84 14.38 -4.99
C LEU A 441 -17.71 14.62 -5.99
N LEU A 442 -17.69 15.77 -6.68
CA LEU A 442 -16.63 16.10 -7.61
C LEU A 442 -15.28 16.19 -6.89
N LYS A 443 -15.24 16.89 -5.75
CA LYS A 443 -14.01 16.97 -4.94
C LYS A 443 -13.50 15.58 -4.55
N LEU A 444 -14.39 14.72 -4.06
CA LEU A 444 -14.04 13.34 -3.70
C LEU A 444 -13.61 12.52 -4.93
N ALA A 445 -14.25 12.70 -6.09
CA ALA A 445 -13.92 11.99 -7.32
C ALA A 445 -12.53 12.38 -7.85
N LEU A 446 -12.15 13.66 -7.75
CA LEU A 446 -10.82 14.13 -8.10
C LEU A 446 -9.72 13.47 -7.26
N ASP A 447 -10.02 13.04 -6.03
CA ASP A 447 -9.04 12.32 -5.20
C ASP A 447 -9.13 10.80 -5.37
N LYS A 448 -10.33 10.23 -5.26
CA LYS A 448 -10.52 8.77 -5.23
C LYS A 448 -10.57 8.14 -6.61
N ILE A 449 -11.22 8.78 -7.59
CA ILE A 449 -11.48 8.20 -8.92
C ILE A 449 -10.33 8.51 -9.87
N ALA A 450 -9.80 9.72 -9.81
CA ALA A 450 -8.59 10.06 -10.58
C ALA A 450 -7.38 9.19 -10.21
N PHE A 451 -7.35 8.70 -8.97
CA PHE A 451 -6.32 7.80 -8.48
C PHE A 451 -6.39 6.38 -9.04
N VAL A 452 -7.59 5.84 -9.27
CA VAL A 452 -7.78 4.44 -9.69
C VAL A 452 -6.84 4.03 -10.84
N PRO A 453 -6.78 4.73 -11.99
CA PRO A 453 -5.90 4.31 -13.07
C PRO A 453 -4.41 4.46 -12.73
N PHE A 454 -4.01 5.41 -11.87
CA PHE A 454 -2.64 5.51 -11.38
C PHE A 454 -2.28 4.35 -10.44
N GLY A 455 -3.19 4.02 -9.51
CA GLY A 455 -3.07 2.87 -8.61
C GLY A 455 -2.86 1.56 -9.35
N LEU A 456 -3.51 1.41 -10.51
CA LEU A 456 -3.38 0.26 -11.39
C LEU A 456 -2.03 0.22 -12.11
N LEU A 457 -1.69 1.30 -12.83
CA LEU A 457 -0.60 1.26 -13.80
C LEU A 457 0.78 1.11 -13.17
N VAL A 458 0.97 1.60 -11.93
CA VAL A 458 2.28 1.56 -11.24
C VAL A 458 2.75 0.12 -11.09
N ASP A 459 1.88 -0.78 -10.64
CA ASP A 459 2.22 -2.19 -10.50
C ASP A 459 2.12 -2.99 -11.78
N GLN A 460 1.25 -2.61 -12.73
CA GLN A 460 1.35 -3.21 -14.06
C GLN A 460 2.72 -2.94 -14.70
N TRP A 461 3.27 -1.73 -14.55
CA TRP A 461 4.62 -1.42 -14.99
C TRP A 461 5.66 -2.23 -14.21
N ARG A 462 5.61 -2.23 -12.86
CA ARG A 462 6.58 -2.97 -12.05
C ARG A 462 6.55 -4.47 -12.29
N TRP A 463 5.39 -5.08 -12.47
CA TRP A 463 5.27 -6.51 -12.76
C TRP A 463 5.95 -6.89 -14.08
N LYS A 464 5.88 -6.01 -15.09
CA LYS A 464 6.58 -6.19 -16.37
C LYS A 464 8.09 -6.01 -16.23
N VAL A 465 8.54 -5.10 -15.37
CA VAL A 465 9.97 -4.93 -15.08
C VAL A 465 10.50 -6.13 -14.28
N LEU A 466 9.80 -6.53 -13.23
CA LEU A 466 10.18 -7.62 -12.34
C LEU A 466 10.13 -8.98 -13.06
N SER A 467 9.27 -9.18 -14.05
CA SER A 467 9.31 -10.39 -14.88
C SER A 467 10.39 -10.37 -15.97
N GLY A 468 11.01 -9.21 -16.21
CA GLY A 468 11.95 -8.99 -17.31
C GLY A 468 11.28 -8.79 -18.68
N GLU A 469 9.96 -8.64 -18.75
CA GLU A 469 9.25 -8.30 -20.00
C GLU A 469 9.67 -6.92 -20.55
N VAL A 470 9.86 -5.95 -19.66
CA VAL A 470 10.35 -4.60 -20.00
C VAL A 470 11.80 -4.48 -19.57
N THR A 471 12.70 -4.20 -20.52
CA THR A 471 14.13 -4.01 -20.23
C THR A 471 14.43 -2.58 -19.77
N PRO A 472 15.59 -2.32 -19.13
CA PRO A 472 15.96 -0.97 -18.68
C PRO A 472 15.85 0.11 -19.77
N GLU A 473 16.20 -0.20 -21.01
CA GLU A 473 16.10 0.72 -22.15
C GLU A 473 14.66 1.14 -22.43
N GLN A 474 13.68 0.31 -22.07
CA GLN A 474 12.26 0.51 -22.33
C GLN A 474 11.48 1.03 -21.12
N TYR A 475 12.10 1.11 -19.94
CA TYR A 475 11.45 1.51 -18.69
C TYR A 475 10.59 2.77 -18.82
N ASN A 476 11.15 3.86 -19.37
CA ASN A 476 10.44 5.13 -19.47
C ASN A 476 9.35 5.12 -20.55
N THR A 477 9.61 4.44 -21.67
CA THR A 477 8.63 4.29 -22.76
C THR A 477 7.41 3.53 -22.29
N ALA A 478 7.61 2.34 -21.69
CA ALA A 478 6.52 1.52 -21.16
C ALA A 478 5.73 2.24 -20.06
N TRP A 479 6.41 3.04 -19.23
CA TRP A 479 5.74 3.88 -18.22
C TRP A 479 4.79 4.87 -18.87
N TRP A 480 5.23 5.61 -19.88
CA TRP A 480 4.40 6.61 -20.56
C TRP A 480 3.29 6.01 -21.42
N GLU A 481 3.52 4.85 -22.04
CA GLU A 481 2.46 4.09 -22.73
C GLU A 481 1.35 3.69 -21.76
N LEU A 482 1.69 3.24 -20.55
CA LEU A 482 0.70 2.89 -19.53
C LEU A 482 0.01 4.13 -18.94
N ARG A 483 0.73 5.24 -18.75
CA ARG A 483 0.17 6.54 -18.33
C ARG A 483 -0.87 7.05 -19.32
N GLU A 484 -0.57 6.99 -20.61
CA GLU A 484 -1.49 7.38 -21.67
C GLU A 484 -2.67 6.41 -21.73
N LYS A 485 -2.42 5.09 -21.79
CA LYS A 485 -3.47 4.07 -21.87
C LYS A 485 -4.49 4.15 -20.74
N TYR A 486 -4.04 4.23 -19.50
CA TYR A 486 -4.93 4.13 -18.33
C TYR A 486 -5.41 5.48 -17.82
N GLN A 487 -4.56 6.51 -17.83
CA GLN A 487 -4.95 7.81 -17.29
C GLN A 487 -5.29 8.85 -18.35
N GLY A 488 -4.91 8.65 -19.62
CA GLY A 488 -5.04 9.72 -20.61
C GLY A 488 -4.19 10.92 -20.26
N LEU A 489 -2.98 10.67 -19.75
CA LEU A 489 -2.00 11.70 -19.43
C LEU A 489 -0.76 11.55 -20.30
N MET A 490 -0.25 12.67 -20.81
CA MET A 490 1.02 12.74 -21.54
C MET A 490 2.11 13.45 -20.75
N ALA A 491 3.36 13.14 -21.10
CA ALA A 491 4.48 13.98 -20.71
C ALA A 491 4.33 15.36 -21.38
N PRO A 492 4.45 16.47 -20.64
CA PRO A 492 4.31 17.80 -21.22
C PRO A 492 5.50 18.21 -22.11
N VAL A 493 6.63 17.49 -21.98
CA VAL A 493 7.83 17.64 -22.82
C VAL A 493 8.35 16.26 -23.22
N GLU A 494 9.08 16.21 -24.33
CA GLU A 494 9.81 15.01 -24.72
C GLU A 494 10.77 14.58 -23.61
N ARG A 495 10.82 13.28 -23.33
CA ARG A 495 11.67 12.74 -22.26
C ARG A 495 13.03 12.36 -22.82
N PRO A 496 14.14 12.70 -22.12
CA PRO A 496 15.47 12.35 -22.60
C PRO A 496 15.66 10.82 -22.59
N ALA A 497 16.63 10.33 -23.39
CA ALA A 497 16.85 8.90 -23.57
C ALA A 497 17.24 8.14 -22.28
N ASP A 498 17.84 8.85 -21.31
CA ASP A 498 18.22 8.34 -19.99
C ASP A 498 17.14 8.55 -18.92
N ALA A 499 15.96 9.08 -19.28
CA ALA A 499 14.88 9.32 -18.34
C ALA A 499 14.49 8.04 -17.59
N PHE A 500 14.15 8.23 -16.32
CA PHE A 500 13.59 7.20 -15.46
C PHE A 500 12.48 7.81 -14.58
N ASP A 501 11.47 8.39 -15.23
CA ASP A 501 10.34 9.04 -14.57
C ASP A 501 9.61 8.17 -13.52
N PRO A 502 9.45 6.83 -13.66
CA PRO A 502 8.90 6.01 -12.57
C PRO A 502 9.72 6.09 -11.28
N GLY A 503 11.06 6.21 -11.36
CA GLY A 503 11.91 6.40 -10.18
C GLY A 503 11.65 7.69 -9.40
N ALA A 504 10.98 8.67 -10.01
CA ALA A 504 10.57 9.90 -9.34
C ALA A 504 9.31 9.73 -8.47
N LYS A 505 8.74 8.53 -8.37
CA LYS A 505 7.64 8.19 -7.45
C LYS A 505 8.14 7.26 -6.34
N TYR A 506 8.06 7.72 -5.07
CA TYR A 506 8.61 7.06 -3.88
C TYR A 506 8.53 5.52 -3.86
N HIS A 507 7.33 4.99 -4.11
CA HIS A 507 7.06 3.55 -4.02
C HIS A 507 7.89 2.70 -4.97
N VAL A 508 8.36 3.26 -6.09
CA VAL A 508 9.23 2.57 -7.05
C VAL A 508 10.62 2.29 -6.44
N PRO A 509 11.48 3.29 -6.13
CA PRO A 509 12.79 3.02 -5.51
C PRO A 509 12.68 2.38 -4.11
N ALA A 510 11.56 2.58 -3.39
CA ALA A 510 11.32 1.92 -2.10
C ALA A 510 10.81 0.47 -2.21
N ASN A 511 10.46 -0.01 -3.42
CA ASN A 511 9.81 -1.29 -3.68
C ASN A 511 8.58 -1.60 -2.81
N THR A 512 7.79 -0.59 -2.47
CA THR A 512 6.52 -0.80 -1.75
C THR A 512 5.41 -1.15 -2.76
N PRO A 513 4.77 -2.33 -2.71
CA PRO A 513 3.67 -2.69 -3.63
C PRO A 513 2.55 -1.64 -3.64
N TYR A 514 1.97 -1.36 -4.81
CA TYR A 514 1.04 -0.26 -5.05
C TYR A 514 -0.41 -0.72 -5.28
N THR A 515 -0.60 -1.97 -5.74
CA THR A 515 -1.92 -2.56 -6.01
C THR A 515 -2.86 -2.46 -4.81
N ARG A 516 -2.34 -2.49 -3.58
CA ARG A 516 -3.11 -2.23 -2.35
C ARG A 516 -4.02 -1.01 -2.44
N TYR A 517 -3.50 0.09 -3.02
CA TYR A 517 -4.25 1.33 -3.11
C TYR A 517 -5.33 1.25 -4.19
N PHE A 518 -5.07 0.58 -5.31
CA PHE A 518 -6.09 0.32 -6.33
C PHE A 518 -7.27 -0.47 -5.73
N LEU A 519 -6.95 -1.57 -5.04
CA LEU A 519 -7.96 -2.41 -4.40
C LEU A 519 -8.72 -1.65 -3.32
N ALA A 520 -8.03 -0.86 -2.50
CA ALA A 520 -8.64 -0.06 -1.45
C ALA A 520 -9.67 0.95 -2.00
N HIS A 521 -9.37 1.59 -3.14
CA HIS A 521 -10.26 2.54 -3.80
C HIS A 521 -11.49 1.88 -4.43
N ILE A 522 -11.52 0.56 -4.58
CA ILE A 522 -12.68 -0.21 -5.04
C ILE A 522 -13.44 -0.76 -3.85
N LEU A 523 -12.75 -1.50 -2.99
CA LEU A 523 -13.31 -2.19 -1.84
C LEU A 523 -14.00 -1.23 -0.87
N GLN A 524 -13.46 -0.01 -0.68
CA GLN A 524 -14.06 0.93 0.27
C GLN A 524 -15.52 1.26 -0.08
N PHE A 525 -15.84 1.42 -1.36
CA PHE A 525 -17.20 1.69 -1.84
C PHE A 525 -18.06 0.44 -1.83
N GLN A 526 -17.49 -0.72 -2.19
CA GLN A 526 -18.22 -2.00 -2.13
C GLN A 526 -18.65 -2.32 -0.70
N PHE A 527 -17.73 -2.19 0.27
CA PHE A 527 -18.01 -2.37 1.69
C PHE A 527 -19.03 -1.34 2.19
N HIS A 528 -18.84 -0.06 1.87
CA HIS A 528 -19.75 1.00 2.31
C HIS A 528 -21.17 0.76 1.80
N LYS A 529 -21.33 0.44 0.50
CA LYS A 529 -22.63 0.09 -0.07
C LYS A 529 -23.29 -1.09 0.65
N SER A 530 -22.58 -2.21 0.83
CA SER A 530 -23.13 -3.38 1.53
C SER A 530 -23.49 -3.07 2.99
N LEU A 531 -22.66 -2.31 3.70
CA LEU A 531 -22.93 -1.90 5.08
C LEU A 531 -24.15 -0.96 5.17
N CYS A 532 -24.35 -0.07 4.20
CA CYS A 532 -25.54 0.78 4.10
C CYS A 532 -26.82 -0.03 3.86
N GLU A 533 -26.76 -1.03 2.98
CA GLU A 533 -27.86 -1.96 2.74
C GLU A 533 -28.21 -2.75 4.01
N ILE A 534 -27.20 -3.25 4.73
CA ILE A 534 -27.37 -3.96 6.02
C ILE A 534 -27.93 -3.04 7.11
N ALA A 535 -27.50 -1.77 7.13
CA ALA A 535 -28.03 -0.76 8.04
C ALA A 535 -29.48 -0.35 7.71
N GLY A 536 -30.02 -0.78 6.58
CA GLY A 536 -31.36 -0.44 6.12
C GLY A 536 -31.50 1.00 5.61
N ASP A 537 -30.41 1.62 5.14
CA ASP A 537 -30.47 2.95 4.51
C ASP A 537 -30.93 2.80 3.04
N GLU A 538 -32.15 3.27 2.75
CA GLU A 538 -32.72 3.25 1.39
C GLU A 538 -32.38 4.52 0.58
N GLY A 539 -31.61 5.45 1.16
CA GLY A 539 -31.21 6.68 0.50
C GLY A 539 -30.07 6.51 -0.50
N PRO A 540 -29.64 7.61 -1.15
CA PRO A 540 -28.44 7.59 -1.98
C PRO A 540 -27.20 7.16 -1.18
N VAL A 541 -26.39 6.26 -1.74
CA VAL A 541 -25.24 5.63 -1.05
C VAL A 541 -24.26 6.68 -0.52
N HIS A 542 -24.04 7.78 -1.23
CA HIS A 542 -23.14 8.87 -0.81
C HIS A 542 -23.65 9.71 0.38
N ARG A 543 -24.92 9.55 0.76
CA ARG A 543 -25.52 10.19 1.94
C ARG A 543 -25.70 9.24 3.12
N CYS A 544 -25.46 7.95 2.91
CA CYS A 544 -25.57 6.95 3.95
C CYS A 544 -24.50 7.15 5.02
N SER A 545 -24.87 6.89 6.28
CA SER A 545 -23.92 6.66 7.37
C SER A 545 -24.39 5.42 8.13
N ILE A 546 -23.46 4.52 8.42
CA ILE A 546 -23.77 3.31 9.19
C ILE A 546 -23.81 3.55 10.71
N TYR A 547 -23.52 4.78 11.16
CA TYR A 547 -23.52 5.15 12.57
C TYR A 547 -24.82 4.72 13.28
N GLY A 548 -24.67 4.00 14.40
CA GLY A 548 -25.79 3.49 15.20
C GLY A 548 -26.43 2.19 14.69
N SER A 549 -25.92 1.57 13.62
CA SER A 549 -26.39 0.25 13.17
C SER A 549 -25.57 -0.88 13.77
N ALA A 550 -26.14 -1.58 14.76
CA ALA A 550 -25.54 -2.77 15.35
C ALA A 550 -25.45 -3.93 14.35
N GLU A 551 -26.39 -4.02 13.40
CA GLU A 551 -26.40 -5.03 12.35
C GLU A 551 -25.24 -4.85 11.38
N ALA A 552 -24.99 -3.62 10.91
CA ALA A 552 -23.85 -3.30 10.06
C ALA A 552 -22.53 -3.52 10.81
N GLY A 553 -22.46 -3.13 12.08
CA GLY A 553 -21.30 -3.40 12.93
C GLY A 553 -21.00 -4.87 13.13
N LYS A 554 -22.03 -5.71 13.36
CA LYS A 554 -21.86 -7.15 13.45
C LYS A 554 -21.33 -7.73 12.13
N ALA A 555 -21.90 -7.35 10.99
CA ALA A 555 -21.46 -7.84 9.68
C ALA A 555 -20.02 -7.42 9.37
N LEU A 556 -19.64 -6.18 9.72
CA LEU A 556 -18.27 -5.71 9.63
C LEU A 556 -17.34 -6.57 10.50
N ASN A 557 -17.65 -6.72 11.80
CA ASN A 557 -16.82 -7.47 12.73
C ASN A 557 -16.66 -8.94 12.32
N ASP A 558 -17.73 -9.60 11.86
CA ASP A 558 -17.69 -10.99 11.38
C ASP A 558 -16.65 -11.17 10.25
N MET A 559 -16.49 -10.16 9.37
CA MET A 559 -15.47 -10.18 8.31
C MET A 559 -14.07 -9.86 8.84
N LEU A 560 -13.95 -8.90 9.76
CA LEU A 560 -12.67 -8.52 10.36
C LEU A 560 -12.05 -9.66 11.20
N GLU A 561 -12.87 -10.43 11.92
CA GLU A 561 -12.43 -11.55 12.77
C GLU A 561 -11.75 -12.68 11.98
N LEU A 562 -12.00 -12.78 10.67
CA LEU A 562 -11.39 -13.80 9.82
C LEU A 562 -9.87 -13.59 9.66
N GLY A 563 -9.40 -12.34 9.77
CA GLY A 563 -8.02 -11.97 9.52
C GLY A 563 -7.49 -12.58 8.21
N GLN A 564 -6.33 -13.23 8.29
CA GLN A 564 -5.77 -14.03 7.20
C GLN A 564 -6.05 -15.52 7.34
N SER A 565 -7.00 -15.98 8.16
CA SER A 565 -7.33 -17.41 8.28
C SER A 565 -8.13 -17.97 7.09
N LYS A 566 -8.77 -17.09 6.33
CA LYS A 566 -9.59 -17.38 5.15
C LYS A 566 -9.09 -16.62 3.94
N THR A 567 -9.47 -17.07 2.74
CA THR A 567 -9.12 -16.29 1.55
C THR A 567 -9.86 -14.96 1.52
N TRP A 568 -9.33 -13.98 0.79
CA TRP A 568 -10.00 -12.69 0.69
C TRP A 568 -11.40 -12.78 0.04
N GLN A 569 -11.64 -13.76 -0.83
CA GLN A 569 -12.97 -14.00 -1.41
C GLN A 569 -13.98 -14.45 -0.36
N GLU A 570 -13.58 -15.34 0.56
CA GLU A 570 -14.41 -15.76 1.69
C GLU A 570 -14.69 -14.57 2.64
N ALA A 571 -13.67 -13.74 2.90
CA ALA A 571 -13.85 -12.52 3.70
C ALA A 571 -14.80 -11.53 3.02
N LEU A 572 -14.63 -11.29 1.72
CA LEU A 572 -15.53 -10.44 0.93
C LEU A 572 -16.97 -10.94 0.97
N GLN A 573 -17.17 -12.25 0.81
CA GLN A 573 -18.48 -12.88 0.82
C GLN A 573 -19.18 -12.76 2.16
N THR A 574 -18.42 -12.80 3.26
CA THR A 574 -18.94 -12.63 4.62
C THR A 574 -19.64 -11.29 4.80
N LEU A 575 -19.09 -10.20 4.23
CA LEU A 575 -19.69 -8.87 4.32
C LEU A 575 -20.69 -8.58 3.20
N THR A 576 -20.35 -8.92 1.96
CA THR A 576 -21.09 -8.45 0.77
C THR A 576 -22.06 -9.48 0.19
N GLY A 577 -22.00 -10.73 0.67
CA GLY A 577 -22.71 -11.86 0.09
C GLY A 577 -22.13 -12.37 -1.25
N LYS A 578 -21.08 -11.74 -1.77
CA LYS A 578 -20.42 -12.08 -3.05
C LYS A 578 -18.93 -12.38 -2.84
N ASP A 579 -18.39 -13.32 -3.60
CA ASP A 579 -16.98 -13.74 -3.55
C ASP A 579 -16.08 -13.00 -4.57
N GLN A 580 -16.65 -12.10 -5.37
CA GLN A 580 -15.94 -11.30 -6.37
C GLN A 580 -16.00 -9.80 -6.04
N MET A 581 -14.88 -9.11 -6.27
CA MET A 581 -14.83 -7.64 -6.14
C MET A 581 -15.74 -6.99 -7.18
N ASP A 582 -16.39 -5.90 -6.80
CA ASP A 582 -17.37 -5.23 -7.63
C ASP A 582 -17.18 -3.71 -7.56
N ALA A 583 -16.52 -3.16 -8.58
CA ALA A 583 -16.26 -1.73 -8.65
C ALA A 583 -17.50 -0.92 -9.07
N THR A 584 -18.63 -1.56 -9.39
CA THR A 584 -19.87 -0.83 -9.72
C THR A 584 -20.45 -0.06 -8.53
N ALA A 585 -20.08 -0.41 -7.29
CA ALA A 585 -20.45 0.37 -6.11
C ALA A 585 -19.93 1.82 -6.15
N ILE A 586 -18.82 2.07 -6.86
CA ILE A 586 -18.35 3.43 -7.17
C ILE A 586 -19.39 4.17 -8.01
N LEU A 587 -19.92 3.52 -9.04
CA LEU A 587 -20.91 4.13 -9.94
C LEU A 587 -22.20 4.48 -9.19
N ASP A 588 -22.62 3.64 -8.24
CA ASP A 588 -23.78 3.92 -7.39
C ASP A 588 -23.54 5.10 -6.46
N TYR A 589 -22.34 5.18 -5.85
CA TYR A 589 -21.96 6.28 -4.96
C TYR A 589 -21.91 7.61 -5.72
N PHE A 590 -21.33 7.62 -6.93
CA PHE A 590 -21.14 8.83 -7.73
C PHE A 590 -22.22 9.04 -8.79
N ALA A 591 -23.34 8.30 -8.75
CA ALA A 591 -24.38 8.39 -9.77
C ALA A 591 -24.87 9.84 -10.06
N PRO A 592 -25.10 10.71 -9.05
CA PRO A 592 -25.47 12.10 -9.31
C PRO A 592 -24.38 12.88 -10.06
N LEU A 593 -23.11 12.68 -9.68
CA LEU A 593 -21.99 13.33 -10.33
C LEU A 593 -21.80 12.83 -11.76
N LYS A 594 -21.93 11.52 -12.00
CA LYS A 594 -21.85 10.98 -13.36
C LYS A 594 -22.90 11.59 -14.27
N GLY A 595 -24.15 11.70 -13.80
CA GLY A 595 -25.21 12.37 -14.56
C GLY A 595 -24.91 13.84 -14.84
N TRP A 596 -24.34 14.56 -13.87
CA TRP A 596 -23.90 15.94 -14.06
C TRP A 596 -22.76 16.07 -15.09
N LEU A 597 -21.73 15.21 -15.00
CA LEU A 597 -20.61 15.19 -15.95
C LEU A 597 -21.08 14.88 -17.37
N ASP A 598 -22.03 13.95 -17.53
CA ASP A 598 -22.58 13.61 -18.85
C ASP A 598 -23.29 14.80 -19.49
N GLU A 599 -23.99 15.62 -18.71
CA GLU A 599 -24.59 16.86 -19.19
C GLU A 599 -23.54 17.91 -19.54
N GLN A 600 -22.50 18.09 -18.70
CA GLN A 600 -21.39 19.02 -19.02
C GLN A 600 -20.65 18.62 -20.29
N ASN A 601 -20.54 17.32 -20.55
CA ASN A 601 -19.74 16.76 -21.63
C ASN A 601 -20.52 16.49 -22.93
N LYS A 602 -21.84 16.76 -22.97
CA LYS A 602 -22.71 16.37 -24.10
C LYS A 602 -22.25 16.88 -25.48
N ASP A 603 -21.59 18.03 -25.50
CA ASP A 603 -21.09 18.70 -26.71
C ASP A 603 -19.54 18.63 -26.83
N ARG A 604 -18.88 17.88 -25.94
CA ARG A 604 -17.41 17.72 -25.89
C ARG A 604 -17.00 16.40 -26.55
N GLN A 605 -15.80 16.37 -27.14
CA GLN A 605 -15.19 15.12 -27.60
C GLN A 605 -14.41 14.51 -26.43
N CYS A 606 -14.96 13.44 -25.84
CA CYS A 606 -14.32 12.72 -24.73
C CYS A 606 -13.42 11.58 -25.23
N GLY A 607 -12.49 11.15 -24.37
CA GLY A 607 -11.40 10.23 -24.73
C GLY A 607 -10.17 10.97 -25.26
N TRP A 608 -9.09 10.23 -25.49
CA TRP A 608 -7.80 10.74 -25.92
C TRP A 608 -7.17 9.84 -26.98
#